data_AF-A0A358NGX3-F1
#
_entry.id   AF-A0A358NGX3-F1
#
_cell.length_a   1.000
_cell.length_b   1.000
_cell.length_c   1.000
_cell.angle_alpha   90.00
_cell.angle_beta   90.00
_cell.angle_gamma   90.00
#
_symmetry.space_group_name_H-M   'P 1'
#
loop_
_entity.id
_entity.type
_entity.pdbx_description
1 polymer ?
#
loop_
_entity_poly.entity_id
_entity_poly.type
_entity_poly.pdbx_seq_one_letter_code
_entity_poly.pdbx_strand_id
1 'polypeptide(L)' 'MVSGAAALLLNENPNYTHYDIKRRLLTACSRIKASSYDQGAGVLDIGRIFS' A
#
# COMPACT_ATOMS: atom_id res chain seq x y z
N MET A 1 5.48 8.64 0.50
CA MET A 1 6.11 7.30 0.64
C MET A 1 5.41 6.20 -0.16
N VAL A 2 4.10 6.31 -0.48
CA VAL A 2 3.34 5.31 -1.24
C VAL A 2 3.96 4.96 -2.60
N SER A 3 4.44 5.95 -3.37
CA SER A 3 5.09 5.70 -4.67
C SER A 3 6.37 4.88 -4.58
N GLY A 4 7.12 4.99 -3.46
CA GLY A 4 8.31 4.17 -3.23
C GLY A 4 7.95 2.71 -2.96
N ALA A 5 6.90 2.45 -2.18
CA ALA A 5 6.39 1.10 -1.95
C ALA A 5 5.86 0.46 -3.25
N ALA A 6 5.19 1.24 -4.10
CA ALA A 6 4.77 0.78 -5.42
C ALA A 6 5.96 0.41 -6.32
N ALA A 7 7.03 1.23 -6.32
CA ALA A 7 8.26 0.94 -7.06
C ALA A 7 8.94 -0.34 -6.56
N LEU A 8 8.98 -0.57 -5.24
CA LEU A 8 9.52 -1.80 -4.66
C LEU A 8 8.69 -3.03 -5.05
N LEU A 9 7.35 -2.93 -5.05
CA LEU A 9 6.46 -4.01 -5.50
C LEU A 9 6.68 -4.36 -6.98
N LEU A 10 6.84 -3.35 -7.84
CA LEU A 10 7.17 -3.55 -9.26
C LEU A 10 8.55 -4.16 -9.45
N ASN A 11 9.52 -3.81 -8.60
CA ASN A 11 10.85 -4.39 -8.63
C ASN A 11 10.86 -5.85 -8.15
N GLU A 12 10.04 -6.19 -7.15
CA GLU A 12 9.86 -7.57 -6.66
C GLU A 12 9.17 -8.45 -7.71
N ASN A 13 8.11 -7.94 -8.33
CA ASN A 13 7.40 -8.62 -9.40
C ASN A 13 6.98 -7.64 -10.50
N PRO A 14 7.70 -7.64 -11.65
CA PRO A 14 7.40 -6.75 -12.77
C PRO A 14 6.05 -7.02 -13.45
N ASN A 15 5.45 -8.19 -13.19
CA ASN A 15 4.17 -8.58 -13.80
C ASN A 15 2.96 -8.05 -13.02
N TYR A 16 3.15 -7.34 -11.89
CA TYR A 16 2.03 -6.73 -11.22
C TYR A 16 1.36 -5.69 -12.10
N THR A 17 0.05 -5.82 -12.26
CA THR A 17 -0.74 -4.76 -12.87
C THR A 17 -0.90 -3.60 -11.90
N HIS A 18 -1.29 -2.43 -12.41
CA HIS A 18 -1.67 -1.28 -11.58
C HIS A 18 -2.76 -1.62 -10.53
N TYR A 19 -3.56 -2.66 -10.78
CA TYR A 19 -4.67 -3.05 -9.91
C TYR A 19 -4.15 -3.89 -8.75
N ASP A 20 -3.20 -4.78 -9.03
CA ASP A 20 -2.54 -5.61 -8.02
C ASP A 20 -1.76 -4.76 -7.03
N ILE A 21 -1.01 -3.76 -7.52
CA ILE A 21 -0.27 -2.81 -6.69
C ILE A 21 -1.23 -2.03 -5.79
N LYS A 22 -2.31 -1.48 -6.37
CA LYS A 22 -3.33 -0.76 -5.59
C LYS A 22 -3.94 -1.65 -4.52
N ARG A 23 -4.31 -2.88 -4.87
CA ARG A 23 -4.93 -3.83 -3.93
C ARG A 23 -3.99 -4.14 -2.77
N ARG A 24 -2.73 -4.50 -3.05
CA ARG A 24 -1.71 -4.79 -2.03
C ARG A 24 -1.48 -3.62 -1.08
N LEU A 25 -1.32 -2.42 -1.62
CA LEU A 25 -1.14 -1.20 -0.82
C LEU A 25 -2.33 -0.97 0.11
N LEU A 26 -3.57 -1.11 -0.38
CA LEU A 26 -4.77 -0.90 0.42
C LEU A 26 -4.93 -1.94 1.54
N THR A 27 -4.59 -3.21 1.27
CA THR A 27 -4.61 -4.26 2.30
C THR A 27 -3.52 -4.10 3.35
N ALA A 28 -2.40 -3.47 3.01
CA ALA A 28 -1.31 -3.24 3.94
C ALA A 28 -1.48 -1.95 4.77
N CYS A 29 -2.54 -1.16 4.54
CA CYS A 29 -2.81 0.02 5.34
C CYS A 29 -3.44 -0.34 6.71
N SER A 30 -3.00 0.36 7.74
CA SER A 30 -3.55 0.28 9.09
C SER A 30 -4.29 1.57 9.42
N ARG A 31 -5.53 1.45 9.92
CA ARG A 31 -6.33 2.61 10.30
C ARG A 31 -5.73 3.32 11.50
N ILE A 32 -5.77 4.64 11.45
CA ILE A 32 -5.49 5.53 12.57
C ILE A 32 -6.81 6.09 13.11
N LYS A 33 -6.80 6.58 14.37
CA LYS A 33 -7.98 7.16 15.03
C LYS A 33 -8.33 8.57 14.47
N ALA A 34 -8.43 8.70 13.15
CA ALA A 34 -8.82 9.91 12.44
C ALA A 34 -10.12 9.68 11.64
N SER A 35 -10.73 10.74 11.11
CA SER A 35 -11.91 10.58 10.26
C SER A 35 -11.54 9.80 8.98
N SER A 36 -12.44 8.94 8.50
CA SER A 36 -12.24 8.13 7.29
C SER A 36 -11.97 8.98 6.04
N TYR A 37 -12.51 10.20 6.01
CA TYR A 37 -12.31 11.14 4.90
C TYR A 37 -10.87 11.66 4.86
N ASP A 38 -10.29 11.92 6.03
CA ASP A 38 -8.94 12.47 6.14
C ASP A 38 -7.85 11.39 5.99
N GLN A 39 -8.11 10.17 6.48
CA GLN A 39 -7.11 9.09 6.48
C GLN A 39 -7.22 8.14 5.29
N GLY A 40 -8.34 8.12 4.57
CA GLY A 40 -8.63 7.13 3.53
C GLY A 40 -8.51 5.69 4.07
N ALA A 41 -7.63 4.88 3.47
CA ALA A 41 -7.36 3.51 3.91
C ALA A 41 -6.51 3.42 5.20
N GLY A 42 -5.94 4.55 5.66
CA GLY A 42 -5.04 4.62 6.81
C GLY A 42 -3.58 4.78 6.41
N VAL A 43 -2.69 4.48 7.35
CA VAL A 43 -1.24 4.58 7.18
C VAL A 43 -0.70 3.29 6.58
N LEU A 44 0.12 3.42 5.54
CA LEU A 44 0.75 2.29 4.87
C LEU A 44 1.80 1.63 5.80
N ASP A 45 1.65 0.33 6.03
CA ASP A 45 2.62 -0.49 6.76
C ASP A 45 3.48 -1.28 5.76
N ILE A 46 4.73 -0.86 5.57
CA ILE A 46 5.66 -1.50 4.63
C ILE A 46 6.00 -2.93 5.06
N GLY A 47 6.06 -3.20 6.37
CA GLY A 47 6.33 -4.55 6.88
C GLY A 47 5.25 -5.53 6.41
N ARG A 48 3.98 -5.11 6.42
CA ARG A 48 2.86 -5.92 5.93
C ARG A 48 2.81 -6.13 4.41
N ILE A 49 3.52 -5.32 3.62
CA ILE A 49 3.55 -5.46 2.16
C ILE A 49 4.44 -6.64 1.73
N PHE A 50 5.56 -6.83 2.44
CA PHE A 50 6.63 -7.77 2.08
C PHE A 50 6.81 -8.92 3.08
N SER A 51 5.89 -9.09 4.02
CA SER A 51 5.89 -10.16 5.02
C SER A 51 5.07 -11.37 4.58
#